data_AF-A0A4R2PM56-F1
#
_entry.id   AF-A0A4R2PM56-F1
#
_cell.length_a   1.000
_cell.length_b   1.000
_cell.length_c   1.000
_cell.angle_alpha   90.00
_cell.angle_beta   90.00
_cell.angle_gamma   90.00
#
_symmetry.space_group_name_H-M   'P 1'
#
loop_
_entity.id
_entity.type
_entity.pdbx_description
1 polymer ?
#
loop_
_entity_poly.entity_id
_entity_poly.type
_entity_poly.pdbx_seq_one_letter_code
_entity_poly.pdbx_strand_id
1 'polypeptide(L)'
;MRHLVPAVAAPVPALLLVIAALAAPEAAAQHVWRIGDHAYHVTGQDLDQSSDTGRAAMLARVERAASRLCAHEPLAIDRRACATASVAAAARGSATLRRALSERDATALAQR
;
A
#
# COMPACT_ATOMS: atom_id res chain seq x y z
N MET A 1 -10.92 19.22 67.43
CA MET A 1 -9.57 19.22 68.06
C MET A 1 -8.53 18.88 67.01
N ARG A 2 -7.31 19.42 67.12
CA ARG A 2 -5.98 18.86 66.73
C ARG A 2 -5.94 17.67 65.73
N HIS A 3 -5.12 17.61 64.67
CA HIS A 3 -3.99 18.45 64.21
C HIS A 3 -3.51 18.07 62.78
N LEU A 4 -2.89 19.04 62.08
CA LEU A 4 -1.72 18.92 61.17
C LEU A 4 -1.76 18.09 59.85
N VAL A 5 -1.74 18.85 58.74
CA VAL A 5 -1.19 18.61 57.38
C VAL A 5 0.36 18.58 57.47
N PRO A 6 1.16 17.76 56.71
CA PRO A 6 1.36 17.80 55.24
C PRO A 6 1.60 16.39 54.58
N ALA A 7 2.14 16.14 53.36
CA ALA A 7 2.83 16.97 52.36
C ALA A 7 2.81 16.42 50.90
N VAL A 8 2.75 17.33 49.91
CA VAL A 8 3.63 17.48 48.70
C VAL A 8 3.75 16.39 47.60
N ALA A 9 3.77 16.89 46.35
CA ALA A 9 4.19 16.29 45.06
C ALA A 9 3.28 15.20 44.45
N ALA A 10 3.01 15.18 43.13
CA ALA A 10 3.22 16.15 42.04
C ALA A 10 2.27 15.82 40.87
N PRO A 11 1.94 16.75 39.96
CA PRO A 11 1.12 16.43 38.79
C PRO A 11 1.90 15.53 37.81
N VAL A 12 1.27 14.47 37.29
CA VAL A 12 1.82 13.66 36.19
C VAL A 12 1.41 14.31 34.86
N PRO A 13 2.34 14.96 34.11
CA PRO A 13 2.00 15.66 32.88
C PRO A 13 2.24 14.78 31.64
N ALA A 14 1.53 15.07 30.56
CA ALA A 14 1.97 14.84 29.18
C ALA A 14 2.49 13.42 28.83
N LEU A 15 1.84 12.37 29.32
CA LEU A 15 1.95 11.05 28.70
C LEU A 15 1.34 11.12 27.27
N LEU A 16 2.05 10.60 26.24
CA LEU A 16 1.64 10.38 24.83
C LEU A 16 2.17 11.29 23.68
N LEU A 17 3.23 12.10 23.84
CA LEU A 17 3.74 12.95 22.73
C LEU A 17 5.20 12.74 22.25
N VAL A 18 5.94 11.75 22.74
CA VAL A 18 7.39 11.59 22.45
C VAL A 18 7.73 10.44 21.47
N ILE A 19 6.83 9.47 21.26
CA ILE A 19 7.16 8.25 20.46
C ILE A 19 7.17 8.51 18.94
N ALA A 20 6.65 9.65 18.47
CA ALA A 20 6.61 9.99 17.04
C ALA A 20 7.97 10.41 16.42
N ALA A 21 9.01 10.64 17.23
CA ALA A 21 10.25 11.30 16.78
C ALA A 21 11.47 10.37 16.56
N LEU A 22 11.39 9.08 16.91
CA LEU A 22 12.53 8.14 16.88
C LEU A 22 12.50 7.13 15.73
N ALA A 23 11.56 7.25 14.79
CA ALA A 23 11.50 6.48 13.56
C ALA A 23 11.73 7.38 12.32
N ALA A 24 12.77 8.21 12.37
CA ALA A 24 13.28 8.87 11.17
C ALA A 24 13.83 7.77 10.22
N PRO A 25 13.32 7.62 8.99
CA PRO A 25 13.77 6.57 8.09
C PRO A 25 15.10 6.96 7.43
N GLU A 26 16.22 6.79 8.14
CA GLU A 26 17.58 6.89 7.60
C GLU A 26 17.94 5.73 6.63
N ALA A 27 16.92 5.17 5.96
CA ALA A 27 17.01 4.09 4.96
C ALA A 27 16.63 4.56 3.53
N ALA A 28 16.42 5.86 3.32
CA ALA A 28 16.17 6.42 1.98
C ALA A 28 17.36 6.26 1.00
N ALA A 29 18.54 5.86 1.47
CA ALA A 29 19.75 5.73 0.67
C ALA A 29 19.85 4.45 -0.18
N GLN A 30 19.08 3.38 0.13
CA GLN A 30 19.31 2.05 -0.48
C GLN A 30 18.04 1.23 -0.76
N HIS A 31 16.92 1.85 -1.16
CA HIS A 31 15.76 1.14 -1.73
C HIS A 31 15.13 0.01 -0.87
N VAL A 32 15.50 -0.11 0.42
CA VAL A 32 15.07 -1.20 1.30
C VAL A 32 14.15 -0.65 2.38
N TRP A 33 12.92 -1.10 2.34
CA TRP A 33 11.89 -0.80 3.35
C TRP A 33 11.87 -1.94 4.35
N ARG A 34 12.13 -1.65 5.63
CA ARG A 34 12.01 -2.64 6.72
C ARG A 34 10.71 -2.46 7.46
N ILE A 35 9.96 -3.54 7.65
CA ILE A 35 8.74 -3.59 8.46
C ILE A 35 8.92 -4.73 9.45
N GLY A 36 9.25 -4.39 10.70
CA GLY A 36 9.72 -5.36 11.69
C GLY A 36 11.00 -6.06 11.22
N ASP A 37 11.02 -7.39 11.33
CA ASP A 37 12.14 -8.23 10.90
C ASP A 37 12.17 -8.49 9.38
N HIS A 38 11.15 -8.06 8.63
CA HIS A 38 11.09 -8.23 7.18
C HIS A 38 11.72 -7.05 6.43
N ALA A 39 12.65 -7.36 5.52
CA ALA A 39 13.25 -6.40 4.59
C ALA A 39 12.66 -6.57 3.18
N TYR A 40 12.16 -5.48 2.61
CA TYR A 40 11.59 -5.42 1.27
C TYR A 40 12.47 -4.57 0.37
N HIS A 41 13.09 -5.19 -0.64
CA HIS A 41 13.81 -4.47 -1.69
C HIS A 41 12.82 -3.91 -2.71
N VAL A 42 12.67 -2.58 -2.74
CA VAL A 42 11.80 -1.85 -3.67
C VAL A 42 12.66 -1.24 -4.77
N THR A 43 12.86 -1.98 -5.86
CA THR A 43 13.69 -1.50 -6.99
C THR A 43 13.08 -0.23 -7.61
N GLY A 44 13.88 0.61 -8.27
CA GLY A 44 13.34 1.79 -8.98
C GLY A 44 12.30 1.44 -10.05
N GLN A 45 12.39 0.25 -10.66
CA GLN A 45 11.40 -0.25 -11.62
C GLN A 45 10.04 -0.59 -10.97
N ASP A 46 10.00 -0.79 -9.65
CA ASP A 46 8.74 -0.98 -8.90
C ASP A 46 8.00 0.34 -8.67
N LEU A 47 8.69 1.47 -8.81
CA LEU A 47 8.22 2.82 -8.49
C LEU A 47 8.05 3.74 -9.70
N ASP A 48 8.69 3.44 -10.84
CA ASP A 48 8.56 4.21 -12.07
C ASP A 48 7.18 4.06 -12.72
N GLN A 49 6.19 4.74 -12.16
CA GLN A 49 4.85 4.88 -12.75
C GLN A 49 4.83 5.85 -13.95
N SER A 50 5.97 6.47 -14.31
CA SER A 50 6.07 7.46 -15.39
C SER A 50 6.30 6.81 -16.75
N SER A 51 7.00 5.67 -16.80
CA SER A 51 7.13 4.86 -18.02
C SER A 51 5.95 3.91 -18.25
N ASP A 52 5.73 3.58 -19.52
CA ASP A 52 4.71 2.63 -19.97
C ASP A 52 4.97 1.24 -19.35
N THR A 53 6.24 0.82 -19.31
CA THR A 53 6.68 -0.45 -18.71
C THR A 53 6.34 -0.55 -17.23
N GLY A 54 6.59 0.51 -16.44
CA GLY A 54 6.29 0.49 -15.02
C GLY A 54 4.79 0.60 -14.71
N ARG A 55 4.02 1.32 -15.54
CA ARG A 55 2.54 1.27 -15.49
C ARG A 55 1.98 -0.12 -15.79
N ALA A 56 2.51 -0.79 -16.81
CA ALA A 56 2.14 -2.18 -17.12
C ALA A 56 2.51 -3.13 -15.97
N ALA A 57 3.70 -2.99 -15.38
CA ALA A 57 4.13 -3.77 -14.22
C ALA A 57 3.26 -3.52 -12.98
N MET A 58 2.83 -2.27 -12.74
CA MET A 58 1.89 -1.91 -11.68
C MET A 58 0.53 -2.57 -11.89
N LEU A 59 -0.03 -2.50 -13.10
CA LEU A 59 -1.29 -3.15 -13.45
C LEU A 59 -1.20 -4.67 -13.23
N ALA A 60 -0.13 -5.32 -13.70
CA ALA A 60 0.11 -6.75 -13.51
C ALA A 60 0.31 -7.16 -12.03
N ARG A 61 0.69 -6.24 -11.13
CA ARG A 61 0.68 -6.48 -9.68
C ARG A 61 -0.74 -6.45 -9.11
N VAL A 62 -1.57 -5.50 -9.54
CA VAL A 62 -2.98 -5.38 -9.13
C VAL A 62 -3.80 -6.57 -9.63
N GLU A 63 -3.62 -6.99 -10.88
CA GLU A 63 -4.28 -8.18 -11.44
C GLU A 63 -3.92 -9.46 -10.68
N ARG A 64 -2.64 -9.65 -10.31
CA ARG A 64 -2.19 -10.77 -9.46
C ARG A 64 -2.68 -10.69 -8.01
N ALA A 65 -2.96 -9.49 -7.49
CA ALA A 65 -3.60 -9.34 -6.19
C ALA A 65 -5.09 -9.69 -6.26
N ALA A 66 -5.79 -9.21 -7.29
CA ALA A 66 -7.20 -9.50 -7.55
C ALA A 66 -7.46 -11.00 -7.79
N SER A 67 -6.60 -11.69 -8.56
CA SER A 67 -6.76 -13.13 -8.79
C SER A 67 -6.58 -13.97 -7.51
N ARG A 68 -5.67 -13.56 -6.60
CA ARG A 68 -5.53 -14.18 -5.28
C ARG A 68 -6.71 -13.88 -4.36
N LEU A 69 -7.20 -12.64 -4.34
CA LEU A 69 -8.38 -12.25 -3.56
C LEU A 69 -9.59 -13.11 -3.96
N CYS A 70 -9.83 -13.25 -5.27
CA CYS A 70 -10.95 -13.98 -5.85
C CYS A 70 -10.72 -15.50 -5.95
N ALA A 71 -9.62 -16.05 -5.43
CA ALA A 71 -9.29 -17.48 -5.59
C ALA A 71 -10.30 -18.43 -4.93
N HIS A 72 -11.13 -17.91 -4.01
CA HIS A 72 -12.16 -18.66 -3.29
C HIS A 72 -13.44 -18.93 -4.10
N GLU A 73 -13.67 -18.21 -5.21
CA GLU A 73 -14.86 -18.44 -6.02
C GLU A 73 -14.79 -19.80 -6.73
N PRO A 74 -15.87 -20.62 -6.71
CA PRO A 74 -15.82 -22.00 -7.18
C PRO A 74 -15.71 -22.11 -8.71
N LEU A 75 -16.48 -21.30 -9.45
CA LEU A 75 -16.49 -21.34 -10.90
C LEU A 75 -15.42 -20.41 -11.50
N ALA A 76 -14.84 -20.82 -12.62
CA ALA A 76 -13.85 -20.02 -13.34
C ALA A 76 -14.42 -18.70 -13.87
N ILE A 77 -15.72 -18.66 -14.18
CA ILE A 77 -16.41 -17.44 -14.64
C ILE A 77 -16.56 -16.42 -13.50
N ASP A 78 -16.93 -16.89 -12.30
CA ASP A 78 -17.09 -16.05 -11.10
C ASP A 78 -15.73 -15.51 -10.62
N ARG A 79 -14.68 -16.36 -10.59
CA ARG A 79 -13.29 -15.93 -10.36
C ARG A 79 -12.89 -14.78 -11.30
N ARG A 80 -13.21 -14.90 -12.59
CA ARG A 80 -12.89 -13.89 -13.61
C ARG A 80 -13.71 -12.61 -13.43
N ALA A 81 -14.99 -12.73 -13.11
CA ALA A 81 -15.87 -11.59 -12.84
C ALA A 81 -15.41 -10.81 -11.60
N CYS A 82 -15.18 -11.50 -10.48
CA CYS A 82 -14.62 -10.94 -9.25
C CYS A 82 -13.28 -10.24 -9.49
N ALA A 83 -12.35 -10.87 -10.21
CA ALA A 83 -11.03 -10.29 -10.47
C ALA A 83 -11.15 -9.01 -11.33
N THR A 84 -12.00 -9.05 -12.36
CA THR A 84 -12.26 -7.90 -13.24
C THR A 84 -12.91 -6.74 -12.47
N ALA A 85 -13.91 -7.02 -11.64
CA ALA A 85 -14.56 -6.02 -10.78
C ALA A 85 -13.58 -5.42 -9.76
N SER A 86 -12.69 -6.23 -9.18
CA SER A 86 -11.66 -5.81 -8.24
C SER A 86 -10.63 -4.87 -8.89
N VAL A 87 -10.15 -5.20 -10.09
CA VAL A 87 -9.24 -4.33 -10.87
C VAL A 87 -9.94 -3.02 -11.24
N ALA A 88 -11.20 -3.06 -11.67
CA ALA A 88 -11.99 -1.85 -11.98
C ALA A 88 -12.26 -0.99 -10.73
N ALA A 89 -12.46 -1.59 -9.56
CA ALA A 89 -12.57 -0.88 -8.30
C ALA A 89 -11.26 -0.17 -7.91
N ALA A 90 -10.12 -0.87 -8.00
CA ALA A 90 -8.80 -0.28 -7.76
C ALA A 90 -8.49 0.87 -8.73
N ALA A 91 -8.85 0.72 -10.00
CA ALA A 91 -8.66 1.76 -11.02
C ALA A 91 -9.48 3.03 -10.73
N ARG A 92 -10.71 2.92 -10.22
CA ARG A 92 -11.50 4.11 -9.83
C ARG A 92 -10.78 5.01 -8.82
N GLY A 93 -9.94 4.44 -7.95
CA GLY A 93 -9.11 5.17 -7.00
C GLY A 93 -7.75 5.66 -7.52
N SER A 94 -7.34 5.35 -8.75
CA SER A 94 -6.00 5.67 -9.27
C SER A 94 -6.01 6.10 -10.74
N ALA A 95 -5.53 7.32 -11.00
CA ALA A 95 -5.32 7.82 -12.36
C ALA A 95 -4.28 6.98 -13.13
N THR A 96 -3.20 6.56 -12.47
CA THR A 96 -2.16 5.69 -13.06
C THR A 96 -2.74 4.35 -13.51
N LEU A 97 -3.56 3.69 -12.69
CA LEU A 97 -4.16 2.40 -13.04
C LEU A 97 -5.20 2.52 -14.16
N ARG A 98 -6.00 3.60 -14.21
CA ARG A 98 -6.90 3.87 -15.34
C ARG A 98 -6.13 4.04 -16.64
N ARG A 99 -5.03 4.78 -16.61
CA ARG A 99 -4.15 4.98 -17.77
C ARG A 99 -3.55 3.64 -18.23
N ALA A 100 -2.97 2.86 -17.31
CA ALA A 100 -2.41 1.55 -17.60
C ALA A 100 -3.43 0.59 -18.24
N LEU A 101 -4.68 0.59 -17.75
CA LEU A 101 -5.77 -0.19 -18.33
C LEU A 101 -6.09 0.25 -19.77
N SER A 102 -6.23 1.56 -20.02
CA SER A 102 -6.49 2.06 -21.37
C SER A 102 -5.35 1.76 -22.35
N GLU A 103 -4.09 1.80 -21.90
CA GLU A 103 -2.91 1.47 -22.71
C GLU A 103 -2.86 -0.02 -23.06
N ARG A 104 -3.18 -0.91 -22.10
CA ARG A 104 -3.33 -2.35 -22.34
C ARG A 104 -4.47 -2.64 -23.33
N ASP A 105 -5.63 -2.02 -23.15
CA ASP A 105 -6.81 -2.27 -23.96
C ASP A 105 -6.62 -1.75 -25.40
N ALA A 106 -5.95 -0.61 -25.59
CA ALA A 106 -5.53 -0.12 -26.90
C ALA A 106 -4.52 -1.08 -27.58
N THR A 107 -3.55 -1.61 -26.83
CA THR A 107 -2.60 -2.61 -27.34
C THR A 107 -3.31 -3.89 -27.78
N ALA A 108 -4.29 -4.37 -26.99
CA ALA A 108 -5.08 -5.55 -27.30
C ALA A 108 -6.05 -5.38 -28.49
N LEU A 109 -6.39 -4.14 -28.85
CA LEU A 109 -7.11 -3.81 -30.09
C LEU A 109 -6.16 -3.74 -31.29
N ALA A 110 -4.96 -3.17 -31.14
CA ALA A 110 -3.95 -3.07 -32.20
C ALA A 110 -3.34 -4.43 -32.61
N GLN A 111 -3.54 -5.48 -31.81
CA GLN A 111 -3.09 -6.86 -32.08
C GLN A 111 -4.17 -7.74 -32.74
N ARG A 112 -5.31 -7.17 -33.17
CA ARG A 112 -6.42 -7.86 -33.84
C ARG A 112 -6.53 -7.48 -35.31
#